data_AF-A0A5C5Q491-F1
#
_entry.id   AF-A0A5C5Q491-F1
#
_cell.length_a   1.000
_cell.length_b   1.000
_cell.length_c   1.000
_cell.angle_alpha   90.00
_cell.angle_beta   90.00
_cell.angle_gamma   90.00
#
_symmetry.space_group_name_H-M   'P 1'
#
loop_
_entity.id
_entity.type
_entity.pdbx_description
1 polymer ?
#
loop_
_entity_poly.entity_id
_entity_poly.type
_entity_poly.pdbx_seq_one_letter_code
_entity_poly.pdbx_strand_id
1 'polypeptide(L)'
;MTLHTAVTPSSHYLDDDTFWPAIDVAELRRVLTLSSTISEARLKVAMMGATSKIHRLLATWRFKLRQQGYRHLNDVPAPTVNNCSILVTHYFNAIETATASELYQLVRVAECGRPCPPDPFREKSLSTGEARHYDD
;
A
#
# COMPACT_ATOMS: atom_id res chain seq x y z
N MET A 1 -29.44 -32.03 8.27
CA MET A 1 -28.86 -31.38 7.09
C MET A 1 -28.04 -30.20 7.56
N THR A 2 -26.72 -30.31 7.43
CA THR A 2 -25.69 -29.36 7.86
C THR A 2 -25.65 -28.16 6.91
N LEU A 3 -25.69 -26.94 7.44
CA LEU A 3 -25.25 -25.75 6.70
C LEU A 3 -23.81 -25.47 7.11
N HIS A 4 -22.89 -25.66 6.15
CA HIS A 4 -21.52 -25.18 6.25
C HIS A 4 -21.52 -23.68 6.00
N THR A 5 -21.17 -22.90 7.01
CA THR A 5 -20.84 -21.48 6.84
C THR A 5 -19.52 -21.41 6.06
N ALA A 6 -19.56 -20.83 4.87
CA ALA A 6 -18.37 -20.57 4.09
C ALA A 6 -17.52 -19.49 4.82
N VAL A 7 -16.34 -19.89 5.28
CA VAL A 7 -15.28 -18.95 5.67
C VAL A 7 -14.72 -18.36 4.39
N THR A 8 -14.96 -17.09 4.16
CA THR A 8 -14.25 -16.30 3.15
C THR A 8 -12.78 -16.21 3.58
N PRO A 9 -11.79 -16.67 2.79
CA PRO A 9 -10.40 -16.46 3.14
C PRO A 9 -10.13 -14.95 3.09
N SER A 10 -9.91 -14.34 4.24
CA SER A 10 -9.30 -13.02 4.35
C SER A 10 -8.01 -13.03 3.53
N SER A 11 -7.83 -12.03 2.68
CA SER A 11 -6.72 -11.88 1.75
C SER A 11 -5.39 -11.69 2.51
N HIS A 12 -4.84 -12.77 3.06
CA HIS A 12 -3.51 -12.83 3.66
C HIS A 12 -2.49 -12.89 2.52
N TYR A 13 -2.02 -11.72 2.08
CA TYR A 13 -1.04 -11.63 1.00
C TYR A 13 0.36 -11.35 1.59
N LEU A 14 1.09 -12.45 1.80
CA LEU A 14 2.54 -12.65 1.73
C LEU A 14 3.04 -13.58 2.85
N ASP A 15 3.29 -14.81 2.42
CA ASP A 15 4.03 -15.90 3.08
C ASP A 15 3.50 -16.42 4.42
N ASP A 16 3.55 -17.75 4.53
CA ASP A 16 3.12 -18.67 5.59
C ASP A 16 3.87 -18.46 6.94
N ASP A 17 4.41 -17.26 7.16
CA ASP A 17 5.24 -16.92 8.28
C ASP A 17 4.42 -16.21 9.36
N THR A 18 3.90 -17.01 10.30
CA THR A 18 3.11 -16.53 11.44
C THR A 18 3.88 -15.65 12.43
N PHE A 19 5.19 -15.43 12.23
CA PHE A 19 5.99 -14.65 13.17
C PHE A 19 5.59 -13.17 13.19
N TRP A 20 5.28 -12.61 12.02
CA TRP A 20 4.92 -11.21 11.89
C TRP A 20 3.40 -11.02 12.08
N PRO A 21 2.96 -9.93 12.74
CA PRO A 21 1.55 -9.56 12.76
C PRO A 21 1.00 -9.37 11.34
N ALA A 22 -0.26 -9.78 11.14
CA ALA A 22 -0.95 -9.59 9.86
C ALA A 22 -1.15 -8.10 9.56
N ILE A 23 -0.98 -7.72 8.28
CA ILE A 23 -1.17 -6.35 7.80
C ILE A 23 -2.56 -6.26 7.17
N ASP A 24 -3.37 -5.30 7.63
CA ASP A 24 -4.68 -4.99 7.05
C ASP A 24 -4.56 -3.84 6.04
N VAL A 25 -4.92 -4.11 4.79
CA VAL A 25 -4.90 -3.12 3.69
C VAL A 25 -5.87 -1.95 3.94
N ALA A 26 -7.02 -2.21 4.55
CA ALA A 26 -8.00 -1.18 4.86
C ALA A 26 -7.48 -0.22 5.94
N GLU A 27 -6.88 -0.79 6.99
CA GLU A 27 -6.24 -0.01 8.04
C GLU A 27 -5.05 0.79 7.51
N LEU A 28 -4.24 0.18 6.65
CA LEU A 28 -3.10 0.84 6.01
C LEU A 28 -3.54 2.06 5.20
N ARG A 29 -4.64 1.95 4.43
CA ARG A 29 -5.25 3.09 3.73
C ARG A 29 -5.68 4.19 4.70
N ARG A 30 -6.31 3.81 5.82
CA ARG A 30 -6.82 4.74 6.83
C ARG A 30 -5.67 5.52 7.49
N VAL A 31 -4.64 4.81 7.96
CA VAL A 31 -3.46 5.43 8.62
C VAL A 31 -2.71 6.35 7.67
N LEU A 32 -2.48 5.90 6.43
CA LEU A 32 -1.80 6.71 5.41
C LEU A 32 -2.66 7.84 4.82
N THR A 33 -3.94 7.95 5.22
CA THR A 33 -4.88 8.99 4.75
C THR A 33 -4.92 9.08 3.22
N LEU A 34 -4.96 7.93 2.54
CA LEU A 34 -4.89 7.90 1.08
C LEU A 34 -6.21 8.32 0.43
N SER A 35 -6.11 9.15 -0.61
CA SER A 35 -7.25 9.52 -1.46
C SER A 35 -7.85 8.31 -2.17
N SER A 36 -9.15 8.35 -2.43
CA SER A 36 -9.88 7.33 -3.21
C SER A 36 -9.39 7.20 -4.66
N THR A 37 -8.62 8.17 -5.16
CA THR A 37 -7.95 8.10 -6.47
C THR A 37 -6.84 7.05 -6.52
N ILE A 38 -6.30 6.64 -5.37
CA ILE A 38 -5.32 5.56 -5.27
C ILE A 38 -6.06 4.23 -5.23
N SER A 39 -5.99 3.50 -6.35
CA SER A 39 -6.62 2.19 -6.46
C SER A 39 -6.07 1.21 -5.44
N GLU A 40 -6.93 0.29 -4.98
CA GLU A 40 -6.55 -0.77 -4.05
C GLU A 40 -5.45 -1.68 -4.61
N ALA A 41 -5.43 -1.90 -5.92
CA ALA A 41 -4.37 -2.65 -6.58
C ALA A 41 -2.99 -1.98 -6.39
N ARG A 42 -2.90 -0.65 -6.54
CA ARG A 42 -1.64 0.09 -6.32
C ARG A 42 -1.19 0.02 -4.86
N LEU A 43 -2.13 0.15 -3.93
CA LEU A 43 -1.84 0.02 -2.51
C LEU A 43 -1.33 -1.39 -2.16
N LYS A 44 -1.98 -2.45 -2.68
CA LYS A 44 -1.55 -3.83 -2.47
C LYS A 44 -0.15 -4.09 -3.00
N VAL A 45 0.16 -3.63 -4.22
CA VAL A 45 1.51 -3.77 -4.80
C VAL A 45 2.56 -3.04 -3.95
N ALA A 46 2.28 -1.80 -3.54
CA ALA A 46 3.19 -1.03 -2.68
C ALA A 46 3.42 -1.71 -1.33
N MET A 47 2.34 -2.17 -0.68
CA MET A 47 2.40 -2.90 0.59
C MET A 47 3.21 -4.18 0.47
N MET A 48 3.03 -4.93 -0.63
CA MET A 48 3.78 -6.16 -0.86
C MET A 48 5.29 -5.89 -0.97
N GLY A 49 5.68 -4.90 -1.77
CA GLY A 49 7.08 -4.49 -1.91
C GLY A 49 7.69 -4.03 -0.57
N ALA A 50 6.94 -3.21 0.18
CA ALA A 50 7.33 -2.75 1.51
C ALA A 50 7.51 -3.91 2.50
N THR A 51 6.56 -4.85 2.53
CA THR A 51 6.59 -6.03 3.40
C THR A 51 7.79 -6.90 3.12
N SER A 52 8.04 -7.24 1.85
CA SER A 52 9.22 -8.02 1.45
C SER A 52 10.53 -7.32 1.82
N LYS A 53 10.61 -6.01 1.66
CA LYS A 53 11.78 -5.20 2.03
C LYS A 53 12.06 -5.25 3.53
N ILE A 54 11.04 -5.01 4.36
CA ILE A 54 11.17 -5.05 5.82
C ILE A 54 11.49 -6.46 6.31
N HIS A 55 10.82 -7.49 5.78
CA HIS A 55 11.10 -8.89 6.13
C HIS A 55 12.54 -9.28 5.81
N ARG A 56 13.09 -8.83 4.67
CA ARG A 56 14.50 -9.06 4.32
C ARG A 56 15.46 -8.37 5.29
N LEU A 57 15.17 -7.13 5.66
CA LEU A 57 15.99 -6.38 6.62
C LEU A 57 16.00 -7.04 8.00
N LEU A 58 14.88 -7.64 8.41
CA LEU A 58 14.72 -8.26 9.72
C LEU A 58 14.99 -9.77 9.74
N ALA A 59 15.31 -10.40 8.61
CA ALA A 59 15.42 -11.85 8.49
C ALA A 59 16.42 -12.47 9.49
N THR A 60 17.61 -11.89 9.62
CA THR A 60 18.64 -12.35 10.57
C THR A 60 18.21 -12.19 12.02
N TRP A 61 17.52 -11.09 12.34
CA TRP A 61 17.02 -10.85 13.70
C TRP A 61 15.90 -11.84 14.05
N ARG A 62 14.93 -12.03 13.14
CA ARG A 62 13.88 -13.05 13.27
C ARG A 62 14.46 -14.44 13.48
N PHE A 63 15.49 -14.82 12.72
CA PHE A 63 16.16 -16.11 12.88
C PHE A 63 16.73 -16.29 14.30
N LYS A 64 17.41 -15.28 14.84
CA LYS A 64 17.94 -15.31 16.22
C LYS A 64 16.82 -15.45 17.25
N LEU A 65 15.71 -14.72 17.09
CA LEU A 65 14.57 -14.81 18.01
C LEU A 65 13.90 -16.19 17.97
N ARG A 66 13.79 -16.81 16.80
CA ARG A 66 13.29 -18.19 16.69
C ARG A 66 14.20 -19.20 17.38
N GLN A 67 15.52 -19.03 17.29
CA GLN A 67 16.47 -19.87 18.02
C GLN A 67 16.35 -19.71 19.54
N GLN A 68 15.80 -18.58 20.01
CA GLN A 68 15.46 -18.35 21.41
C GLN A 68 14.07 -18.89 21.79
N GLY A 69 13.32 -19.46 20.83
CA GLY A 69 12.01 -20.07 21.06
C GLY A 69 10.80 -19.17 20.79
N TYR A 70 11.00 -17.92 20.37
CA TYR A 70 9.89 -17.00 20.08
C TYR A 70 9.23 -17.34 18.74
N ARG A 71 7.92 -17.58 18.77
CA ARG A 71 7.13 -17.96 17.58
C ARG A 71 6.47 -16.77 16.91
N HIS A 72 6.12 -15.76 17.70
CA HIS A 72 5.51 -14.51 17.24
C HIS A 72 6.31 -13.31 17.75
N LEU A 73 6.28 -12.21 17.00
CA LEU A 73 6.89 -10.94 17.41
C LEU A 73 6.33 -10.45 18.76
N ASN A 74 5.05 -10.72 19.03
CA ASN A 74 4.40 -10.34 20.28
C ASN A 74 4.89 -11.13 21.50
N ASP A 75 5.51 -12.30 21.29
CA ASP A 75 6.08 -13.11 22.37
C ASP A 75 7.44 -12.57 22.83
N VAL A 76 8.05 -11.69 22.05
CA VAL A 76 9.38 -11.14 22.33
C VAL A 76 9.28 -10.11 23.46
N PRO A 77 10.02 -10.28 24.57
CA PRO A 77 9.99 -9.36 25.69
C PRO A 77 10.37 -7.95 25.26
N ALA A 78 9.46 -7.01 25.45
CA ALA A 78 9.67 -5.60 25.15
C ALA A 78 8.77 -4.70 26.01
N PRO A 79 9.12 -3.42 26.21
CA PRO A 79 8.22 -2.46 26.82
C PRO A 79 6.87 -2.39 26.10
N THR A 80 5.80 -2.18 26.86
CA THR A 80 4.45 -2.02 26.32
C THR A 80 3.97 -0.59 26.46
N VAL A 81 3.32 -0.06 25.43
CA VAL A 81 2.57 1.20 25.48
C VAL A 81 1.11 0.85 25.24
N ASN A 82 0.21 1.24 26.14
CA ASN A 82 -1.21 0.91 26.07
C ASN A 82 -1.49 -0.60 25.89
N ASN A 83 -0.75 -1.46 26.62
CA ASN A 83 -0.82 -2.93 26.51
C ASN A 83 -0.39 -3.52 25.15
N CYS A 84 0.24 -2.72 24.27
CA CYS A 84 0.81 -3.18 23.00
C CYS A 84 2.34 -3.22 23.08
N SER A 85 2.96 -4.31 22.60
CA SER A 85 4.42 -4.42 22.49
C SER A 85 4.98 -3.32 21.59
N ILE A 86 6.00 -2.59 22.07
CA ILE A 86 6.64 -1.53 21.28
C ILE A 86 7.29 -2.07 19.99
N LEU A 87 7.72 -3.33 19.98
CA LEU A 87 8.27 -3.98 18.77
C LEU A 87 7.21 -4.18 17.70
N VAL A 88 5.99 -4.52 18.10
CA VAL A 88 4.85 -4.64 17.18
C VAL A 88 4.51 -3.27 16.60
N THR A 89 4.48 -2.22 17.42
CA THR A 89 4.28 -0.84 16.95
C THR A 89 5.35 -0.41 15.96
N HIS A 90 6.63 -0.68 16.25
CA HIS A 90 7.72 -0.36 15.33
C HIS A 90 7.64 -1.11 14.01
N TYR A 91 7.23 -2.38 14.05
CA TYR A 91 7.00 -3.17 12.84
C TYR A 91 5.92 -2.53 11.95
N PHE A 92 4.76 -2.16 12.51
CA PHE A 92 3.71 -1.49 11.75
C PHE A 92 4.17 -0.15 11.18
N ASN A 93 4.81 0.70 11.99
CA ASN A 93 5.35 1.97 11.52
C ASN A 93 6.35 1.79 10.36
N ALA A 94 7.20 0.76 10.41
CA ALA A 94 8.15 0.45 9.34
C ALA A 94 7.43 0.03 8.04
N ILE A 95 6.38 -0.78 8.15
CA ILE A 95 5.55 -1.19 7.00
C ILE A 95 4.80 0.01 6.42
N GLU A 96 4.19 0.85 7.25
CA GLU A 96 3.45 2.04 6.83
C GLU A 96 4.33 3.03 6.07
N THR A 97 5.48 3.38 6.66
CA THR A 97 6.44 4.31 6.05
C THR A 97 7.04 3.75 4.77
N ALA A 98 7.40 2.46 4.74
CA ALA A 98 7.88 1.81 3.53
C ALA A 98 6.79 1.74 2.45
N THR A 99 5.54 1.45 2.82
CA THR A 99 4.43 1.40 1.86
C THR A 99 4.18 2.78 1.24
N ALA A 100 4.18 3.84 2.05
CA ALA A 100 4.07 5.21 1.55
C ALA A 100 5.20 5.55 0.55
N SER A 101 6.42 5.09 0.83
CA SER A 101 7.57 5.27 -0.07
C SER A 101 7.39 4.50 -1.39
N GLU A 102 7.02 3.21 -1.34
CA GLU A 102 6.76 2.40 -2.54
C GLU A 102 5.60 3.00 -3.37
N LEU A 103 4.53 3.43 -2.71
CA LEU A 103 3.38 4.04 -3.37
C LEU A 103 3.75 5.36 -4.05
N TYR A 104 4.56 6.19 -3.40
CA TYR A 104 5.09 7.41 -3.99
C TYR A 104 5.87 7.11 -5.27
N GLN A 105 6.74 6.09 -5.26
CA GLN A 105 7.49 5.67 -6.46
C GLN A 105 6.54 5.18 -7.58
N LEU A 106 5.55 4.34 -7.25
CA LEU A 106 4.60 3.81 -8.24
C LEU A 106 3.76 4.90 -8.90
N VAL A 107 3.26 5.88 -8.12
CA VAL A 107 2.47 7.00 -8.66
C VAL A 107 3.36 7.91 -9.53
N ARG A 108 4.56 8.24 -9.06
CA ARG A 108 5.54 9.05 -9.83
C ARG A 108 5.91 8.42 -11.16
N VAL A 109 6.07 7.09 -11.23
CA VAL A 109 6.38 6.37 -12.47
C VAL A 109 5.18 6.37 -13.43
N ALA A 110 3.94 6.32 -12.91
CA ALA A 110 2.73 6.33 -13.72
C ALA A 110 2.43 7.69 -14.36
N GLU A 111 2.80 8.79 -13.68
CA GLU A 111 2.85 10.13 -14.28
C GLU A 111 4.06 10.20 -15.22
N CYS A 112 3.92 9.65 -16.43
CA CYS A 112 5.00 9.63 -17.41
C CYS A 112 5.51 11.06 -17.62
N GLY A 113 6.69 11.39 -17.08
CA GLY A 113 7.37 12.68 -17.27
C GLY A 113 7.88 12.93 -18.69
N ARG A 114 7.34 12.23 -19.70
CA ARG A 114 7.53 12.59 -21.09
C ARG A 114 6.51 13.68 -21.43
N PRO A 115 6.93 14.84 -21.99
CA PRO A 115 5.98 15.67 -22.69
C PRO A 115 5.51 14.86 -23.90
N CYS A 116 4.38 14.16 -23.77
CA CYS A 116 3.64 13.77 -24.95
C CYS A 116 3.32 15.06 -25.70
N PRO A 117 3.65 15.17 -27.00
CA PRO A 117 3.26 16.34 -27.77
C PRO A 117 1.74 16.50 -27.66
N PRO A 118 1.23 17.73 -27.56
CA PRO A 118 -0.21 17.97 -27.48
C PRO A 118 -0.91 17.25 -28.64
N ASP A 119 -2.04 16.62 -28.34
CA ASP A 119 -2.86 15.90 -29.34
C ASP A 119 -3.23 16.88 -30.47
N PRO A 120 -2.73 16.69 -31.70
CA PRO A 120 -2.98 17.60 -32.81
C PRO A 120 -4.45 17.63 -33.25
N PHE A 121 -5.29 16.74 -32.72
CA PHE A 121 -6.72 16.66 -33.07
C PHE A 121 -7.65 17.36 -32.06
N ARG A 122 -7.14 17.89 -30.94
CA ARG A 122 -7.96 18.57 -29.91
C ARG A 122 -8.06 20.09 -30.08
N GLU A 123 -8.07 20.59 -31.32
CA GLU A 123 -8.38 22.01 -31.61
C GLU A 123 -9.56 22.22 -32.56
N LYS A 124 -10.16 21.16 -33.14
CA LYS A 124 -11.15 21.31 -34.22
C LYS A 124 -12.62 21.12 -33.85
N SER A 125 -12.97 21.03 -32.57
CA SER A 125 -14.37 20.89 -32.16
C SER A 125 -14.84 22.02 -31.25
N LEU A 126 -14.74 23.26 -31.72
CA LEU A 126 -15.61 24.37 -31.32
C LEU A 126 -15.89 25.16 -32.61
N SER A 127 -16.97 24.75 -33.26
CA SER A 127 -17.50 25.31 -34.50
C SER A 127 -17.89 26.78 -34.33
N THR A 128 -17.38 27.59 -35.25
CA THR A 128 -17.99 28.74 -35.93
C THR A 128 -19.32 29.25 -35.37
N GLY A 129 -19.24 30.35 -34.61
CA GLY A 129 -20.33 31.30 -34.41
C GLY A 129 -20.05 32.57 -35.23
N GLU A 130 -20.77 32.70 -36.32
CA GLU A 130 -20.68 33.71 -37.37
C GLU A 130 -21.06 35.12 -36.88
N ALA A 131 -20.21 36.13 -37.15
CA ALA A 131 -20.62 37.53 -37.16
C ALA A 131 -19.91 38.23 -38.34
N ARG A 132 -20.53 38.14 -39.52
CA ARG A 132 -20.15 38.96 -40.67
C ARG A 132 -20.67 40.38 -40.45
N HIS A 133 -19.73 41.29 -40.48
CA HIS A 133 -19.81 42.72 -40.74
C HIS A 133 -20.77 43.04 -41.91
N TYR A 134 -21.69 44.00 -41.73
CA TYR A 134 -22.47 44.61 -42.81
C TYR A 134 -22.03 46.08 -42.91
N ASP A 135 -21.38 46.44 -44.01
CA ASP A 135 -21.16 47.83 -44.42
C ASP A 135 -22.29 48.23 -45.39
N ASP A 136 -23.02 49.30 -45.05
CA ASP A 136 -23.46 50.38 -45.95
C ASP A 136 -23.57 51.68 -45.13
#